data_AF-A0A7Y9TKI1-F1
#
_entry.id   AF-A0A7Y9TKI1-F1
#
_cell.length_a   1.000
_cell.length_b   1.000
_cell.length_c   1.000
_cell.angle_alpha   90.00
_cell.angle_beta   90.00
_cell.angle_gamma   90.00
#
_symmetry.space_group_name_H-M   'P 1'
#
loop_
_entity.id
_entity.type
_entity.pdbx_description
1 polymer ?
#
loop_
_entity_poly.entity_id
_entity_poly.type
_entity_poly.pdbx_seq_one_letter_code
_entity_poly.pdbx_strand_id
1 'polypeptide(L)'
;MTELKRVEGESIPDPRWPTSFLLAIVVLTMCFADYWAYSIAYHQAPTIYLDIVQGTASAPAQYRVGVILLAHFLAQHGHLGLRHTLTLIDTSAAFITVFTLFYLLRRSKIYCQADPVRRWFAAAGLVVLTQFYFAWMVWYQRPETLTNAATVALMLLLLTVRPPLPKTSAWVITGLCMLGLAVIQGFVRADVAFAFHIGILLVCLTRAGEGLSLPRAVQAVVSVMAILLAGGIQYYLMKIKYPHATYGTTAPIQLIDNLTHLNIAFLLFIGPYAWTVAILLTKQREQFRGPIAALVCGSIVFFGMWLTFGRAEEVRIFMPFALSLAPLTIETAMRRFLPHNQ
;
A
#
# COMPACT_ATOMS: atom_id res chain seq x y z
N MET A 1 17.91 -52.03 -23.52
CA MET A 1 18.03 -50.58 -23.80
C MET A 1 16.66 -50.09 -24.23
N THR A 2 15.89 -49.60 -23.26
CA THR A 2 14.52 -49.14 -23.48
C THR A 2 14.61 -47.65 -23.78
N GLU A 3 14.33 -47.26 -25.02
CA GLU A 3 14.18 -45.86 -25.40
C GLU A 3 13.04 -45.24 -24.58
N LEU A 4 13.40 -44.43 -23.59
CA LEU A 4 12.48 -43.49 -22.97
C LEU A 4 12.07 -42.49 -24.03
N LYS A 5 10.93 -42.74 -24.67
CA LYS A 5 10.18 -41.74 -25.43
C LYS A 5 10.08 -40.49 -24.56
N ARG A 6 10.77 -39.44 -24.99
CA ARG A 6 10.60 -38.08 -24.49
C ARG A 6 9.14 -37.74 -24.77
N VAL A 7 8.28 -37.86 -23.75
CA VAL A 7 6.93 -37.31 -23.80
C VAL A 7 7.14 -35.84 -24.09
N GLU A 8 6.68 -35.39 -25.26
CA GLU A 8 6.67 -33.98 -25.62
C GLU A 8 5.99 -33.23 -24.48
N GLY A 9 6.82 -32.50 -23.72
CA GLY A 9 6.41 -31.94 -22.45
C GLY A 9 5.25 -30.98 -22.66
N GLU A 10 4.12 -31.27 -22.03
CA GLU A 10 3.01 -30.33 -21.93
C GLU A 10 3.59 -28.98 -21.48
N SER A 11 3.42 -27.97 -22.32
CA SER A 11 3.87 -26.62 -22.01
C SER A 11 3.20 -26.20 -20.71
N ILE A 12 3.98 -25.98 -19.65
CA ILE A 12 3.47 -25.52 -18.35
C ILE A 12 2.58 -24.28 -18.60
N PRO A 13 1.30 -24.31 -18.22
CA PRO A 13 0.36 -23.23 -18.54
C PRO A 13 0.73 -21.94 -17.81
N ASP A 14 0.37 -20.79 -18.39
CA ASP A 14 0.59 -19.47 -17.77
C ASP A 14 -0.19 -19.35 -16.45
N PRO A 15 0.47 -19.01 -15.31
CA PRO A 15 -0.18 -18.86 -14.01
C PRO A 15 -1.20 -17.71 -13.93
N ARG A 16 -1.32 -16.85 -14.95
CA ARG A 16 -2.16 -15.64 -14.92
C ARG A 16 -3.57 -15.87 -14.40
N TRP A 17 -4.32 -16.78 -15.00
CA TRP A 17 -5.72 -17.03 -14.66
C TRP A 17 -5.87 -17.67 -13.29
N PRO A 18 -5.16 -18.78 -12.97
CA PRO A 18 -5.17 -19.37 -11.63
C PRO A 18 -4.83 -18.36 -10.54
N THR A 19 -3.83 -17.50 -10.78
CA THR A 19 -3.37 -16.51 -9.80
C THR A 19 -4.40 -15.41 -9.61
N SER A 20 -5.00 -14.90 -10.69
CA SER A 20 -6.08 -13.90 -10.60
C SER A 20 -7.27 -14.43 -9.79
N PHE A 21 -7.63 -15.70 -10.02
CA PHE A 21 -8.71 -16.37 -9.30
C PHE A 21 -8.38 -16.54 -7.81
N LEU A 22 -7.17 -17.04 -7.49
CA LEU A 22 -6.73 -17.20 -6.10
C LEU A 22 -6.65 -15.85 -5.36
N LEU A 23 -6.13 -14.81 -6.01
CA LEU A 23 -6.09 -13.46 -5.44
C LEU A 23 -7.50 -12.91 -5.19
N ALA A 24 -8.46 -13.17 -6.08
CA ALA A 24 -9.85 -12.80 -5.86
C ALA A 24 -10.46 -13.54 -4.66
N ILE A 25 -10.18 -14.84 -4.49
CA ILE A 25 -10.59 -15.59 -3.30
C ILE A 25 -9.99 -14.97 -2.03
N VAL A 26 -8.68 -14.70 -2.02
CA VAL A 26 -7.99 -14.07 -0.89
C VAL A 26 -8.65 -12.74 -0.51
N VAL A 27 -8.93 -11.88 -1.49
CA VAL A 27 -9.61 -10.59 -1.27
C VAL A 27 -11.00 -10.80 -0.68
N LEU A 28 -11.82 -11.66 -1.28
CA LEU A 28 -13.21 -11.87 -0.85
C LEU A 28 -13.28 -12.51 0.54
N THR A 29 -12.45 -13.52 0.83
CA THR A 29 -12.40 -14.16 2.14
C THR A 29 -11.95 -13.19 3.22
N MET A 30 -10.91 -12.37 2.95
CA MET A 30 -10.45 -11.36 3.91
C MET A 30 -11.53 -10.30 4.15
N CYS A 31 -12.15 -9.76 3.11
CA CYS A 31 -13.17 -8.71 3.24
C CYS A 31 -14.46 -9.24 3.89
N PHE A 32 -14.77 -10.53 3.72
CA PHE A 32 -15.84 -11.19 4.47
C PHE A 32 -15.52 -11.28 5.97
N ALA A 33 -14.29 -11.63 6.34
CA ALA A 33 -13.87 -11.57 7.75
C ALA A 33 -13.92 -10.13 8.29
N ASP A 34 -13.52 -9.16 7.48
CA ASP A 34 -13.52 -7.74 7.80
C ASP A 34 -14.92 -7.16 8.02
N TYR A 35 -15.91 -7.62 7.25
CA TYR A 35 -17.32 -7.32 7.47
C TYR A 35 -17.78 -7.70 8.88
N TRP A 36 -17.36 -8.86 9.39
CA TRP A 36 -17.70 -9.28 10.75
C TRP A 36 -17.01 -8.43 11.80
N ALA A 37 -15.78 -7.97 11.57
CA ALA A 37 -15.12 -7.01 12.45
C ALA A 37 -15.90 -5.69 12.54
N TYR A 38 -16.36 -5.15 11.39
CA TYR A 38 -17.25 -3.97 11.38
C TYR A 38 -18.57 -4.22 12.09
N SER A 39 -19.15 -5.41 11.92
CA SER A 39 -20.38 -5.79 12.59
C SER A 39 -20.20 -5.82 14.11
N ILE A 40 -19.13 -6.45 14.60
CA ILE A 40 -18.82 -6.49 16.05
C ILE A 40 -18.62 -5.08 16.59
N ALA A 41 -17.79 -4.26 15.94
CA ALA A 41 -17.55 -2.87 16.35
C ALA A 41 -18.84 -2.04 16.40
N TYR A 42 -19.71 -2.21 15.40
CA TYR A 42 -21.01 -1.53 15.36
C TYR A 42 -21.92 -1.94 16.52
N HIS A 43 -21.98 -3.23 16.87
CA HIS A 43 -22.84 -3.67 17.97
C HIS A 43 -22.26 -3.33 19.35
N GLN A 44 -20.94 -3.20 19.47
CA GLN A 44 -20.27 -2.75 20.70
C GLN A 44 -20.39 -1.24 20.91
N ALA A 45 -20.29 -0.45 19.83
CA ALA A 45 -20.35 1.01 19.87
C ALA A 45 -21.09 1.56 18.63
N PRO A 46 -22.43 1.63 18.65
CA PRO A 46 -23.23 2.00 17.47
C PRO A 46 -22.93 3.39 16.91
N THR A 47 -22.46 4.32 17.75
CA THR A 47 -22.18 5.71 17.37
C THR A 47 -20.76 5.90 16.84
N ILE A 48 -19.85 4.92 16.96
CA ILE A 48 -18.40 5.11 16.75
C ILE A 48 -18.04 5.79 15.42
N TYR A 49 -18.78 5.47 14.35
CA TYR A 49 -18.56 6.08 13.04
C TYR A 49 -19.42 7.32 12.82
N LEU A 50 -20.59 7.40 13.45
CA LEU A 50 -21.46 8.57 13.39
C LEU A 50 -20.83 9.76 14.11
N ASP A 51 -20.09 9.52 15.19
CA ASP A 51 -19.34 10.56 15.92
C ASP A 51 -18.32 11.24 14.99
N ILE A 52 -17.66 10.47 14.11
CA ILE A 52 -16.73 11.03 13.11
C ILE A 52 -17.49 11.88 12.06
N VAL A 53 -18.65 11.39 11.60
CA VAL A 53 -19.50 12.11 10.63
C VAL A 53 -20.03 13.42 11.21
N GLN A 54 -20.45 13.39 12.49
CA GLN A 54 -20.98 14.54 13.22
C GLN A 54 -19.87 15.50 13.67
N GLY A 55 -18.61 15.08 13.59
CA GLY A 55 -17.49 15.90 14.00
C GLY A 55 -17.21 15.86 15.49
N THR A 56 -17.76 14.91 16.24
CA THR A 56 -17.65 14.82 17.72
C THR A 56 -16.56 13.85 18.19
N ALA A 57 -15.90 13.13 17.27
CA ALA A 57 -14.84 12.21 17.64
C ALA A 57 -13.54 12.94 18.07
N SER A 58 -12.69 12.23 18.79
CA SER A 58 -11.36 12.72 19.20
C SER A 58 -10.32 12.58 18.09
N ALA A 59 -9.20 13.30 18.22
CA ALA A 59 -8.05 13.06 17.36
C ALA A 59 -7.37 11.73 17.75
N PRO A 60 -6.80 10.97 16.81
CA PRO A 60 -6.63 11.29 15.38
C PRO A 60 -7.81 10.92 14.47
N ALA A 61 -8.83 10.21 14.97
CA ALA A 61 -9.92 9.68 14.15
C ALA A 61 -10.67 10.80 13.40
N GLN A 62 -10.90 11.93 14.07
CA GLN A 62 -11.57 13.10 13.49
C GLN A 62 -10.78 13.81 12.37
N TYR A 63 -9.51 13.46 12.16
CA TYR A 63 -8.67 13.98 11.07
C TYR A 63 -8.47 12.98 9.92
N ARG A 64 -9.09 11.79 10.01
CA ARG A 64 -9.04 10.70 9.02
C ARG A 64 -10.44 10.36 8.51
N VAL A 65 -11.13 11.39 8.02
CA VAL A 65 -12.57 11.35 7.76
C VAL A 65 -12.94 10.80 6.38
N GLY A 66 -12.00 10.74 5.43
CA GLY A 66 -12.30 10.51 4.01
C GLY A 66 -13.11 9.24 3.74
N VAL A 67 -12.66 8.10 4.28
CA VAL A 67 -13.36 6.81 4.07
C VAL A 67 -14.73 6.80 4.75
N ILE A 68 -14.82 7.31 5.98
CA ILE A 68 -16.07 7.31 6.75
C ILE A 68 -17.12 8.21 6.09
N LEU A 69 -16.74 9.40 5.62
CA LEU A 69 -17.65 10.30 4.92
C LEU A 69 -18.12 9.70 3.59
N LEU A 70 -17.23 9.05 2.84
CA LEU A 70 -17.61 8.34 1.62
C LEU A 70 -18.57 7.18 1.93
N ALA A 71 -18.28 6.39 2.96
CA ALA A 71 -19.18 5.31 3.39
C ALA A 71 -20.55 5.84 3.81
N HIS A 72 -20.59 6.95 4.55
CA HIS A 72 -21.84 7.60 4.96
C HIS A 72 -22.64 8.11 3.77
N PHE A 73 -21.97 8.76 2.81
CA PHE A 73 -22.60 9.21 1.57
C PHE A 73 -23.21 8.02 0.81
N LEU A 74 -22.46 6.93 0.63
CA LEU A 74 -22.97 5.72 -0.03
C LEU A 74 -24.11 5.06 0.75
N ALA A 75 -24.05 5.09 2.09
CA ALA A 75 -25.07 4.51 2.95
C ALA A 75 -26.41 5.25 2.81
N GLN A 76 -26.36 6.59 2.77
CA GLN A 76 -27.52 7.44 2.56
C GLN A 76 -28.17 7.21 1.19
N HIS A 77 -27.38 7.12 0.13
CA HIS A 77 -27.89 7.00 -1.24
C HIS A 77 -28.24 5.56 -1.64
N GLY A 78 -27.58 4.57 -1.04
CA GLY A 78 -27.81 3.15 -1.31
C GLY A 78 -28.79 2.47 -0.35
N HIS A 79 -29.29 3.20 0.66
CA HIS A 79 -30.10 2.63 1.75
C HIS A 79 -29.44 1.42 2.43
N LEU A 80 -28.10 1.45 2.54
CA LEU A 80 -27.30 0.41 3.18
C LEU A 80 -26.84 0.87 4.56
N GLY A 81 -26.70 -0.06 5.50
CA GLY A 81 -26.02 0.24 6.77
C GLY A 81 -24.53 0.55 6.57
N LEU A 82 -23.96 1.45 7.39
CA LEU A 82 -22.59 1.95 7.23
C LEU A 82 -21.54 0.82 7.16
N ARG A 83 -21.72 -0.25 7.94
CA ARG A 83 -20.86 -1.45 7.91
C ARG A 83 -20.76 -2.07 6.52
N HIS A 84 -21.87 -2.11 5.77
CA HIS A 84 -21.91 -2.72 4.43
C HIS A 84 -21.15 -1.84 3.43
N THR A 85 -21.29 -0.52 3.54
CA THR A 85 -20.57 0.42 2.68
C THR A 85 -19.07 0.49 3.00
N LEU A 86 -18.69 0.35 4.27
CA LEU A 86 -17.28 0.24 4.66
C LEU A 86 -16.65 -1.01 4.05
N THR A 87 -17.28 -2.18 4.22
CA THR A 87 -16.85 -3.43 3.58
C THR A 87 -16.80 -3.31 2.05
N LEU A 88 -17.75 -2.61 1.42
CA LEU A 88 -17.75 -2.42 -0.02
C LEU A 88 -16.54 -1.60 -0.49
N ILE A 89 -16.21 -0.52 0.23
CA ILE A 89 -15.03 0.31 -0.05
C ILE A 89 -13.76 -0.53 0.13
N ASP A 90 -13.66 -1.26 1.24
CA ASP A 90 -12.51 -2.11 1.53
C ASP A 90 -12.33 -3.22 0.50
N THR A 91 -13.41 -3.88 0.09
CA THR A 91 -13.39 -4.89 -0.97
C THR A 91 -12.86 -4.29 -2.27
N SER A 92 -13.38 -3.12 -2.66
CA SER A 92 -12.95 -2.41 -3.87
C SER A 92 -11.48 -2.00 -3.80
N ALA A 93 -11.05 -1.45 -2.66
CA ALA A 93 -9.68 -1.04 -2.42
C ALA A 93 -8.71 -2.23 -2.40
N ALA A 94 -9.11 -3.36 -1.81
CA ALA A 94 -8.33 -4.60 -1.80
C ALA A 94 -8.17 -5.15 -3.23
N PHE A 95 -9.25 -5.18 -4.04
CA PHE A 95 -9.17 -5.54 -5.45
C PHE A 95 -8.21 -4.61 -6.21
N ILE A 96 -8.37 -3.29 -6.08
CA ILE A 96 -7.48 -2.31 -6.74
C ILE A 96 -6.03 -2.57 -6.33
N THR A 97 -5.75 -2.74 -5.05
CA THR A 97 -4.40 -2.98 -4.52
C THR A 97 -3.79 -4.22 -5.15
N VAL A 98 -4.43 -5.37 -4.96
CA VAL A 98 -3.86 -6.68 -5.29
C VAL A 98 -3.69 -6.83 -6.80
N PHE A 99 -4.67 -6.41 -7.60
CA PHE A 99 -4.58 -6.50 -9.05
C PHE A 99 -3.61 -5.48 -9.64
N THR A 100 -3.45 -4.30 -9.02
CA THR A 100 -2.40 -3.35 -9.42
C THR A 100 -1.01 -3.91 -9.14
N LEU A 101 -0.80 -4.50 -7.97
CA LEU A 101 0.49 -5.12 -7.62
C LEU A 101 0.80 -6.35 -8.48
N PHE A 102 -0.21 -7.17 -8.78
CA PHE A 102 -0.04 -8.30 -9.71
C PHE A 102 0.28 -7.82 -11.13
N TYR A 103 -0.38 -6.76 -11.58
CA TYR A 103 -0.06 -6.13 -12.87
C TYR A 103 1.38 -5.60 -12.92
N LEU A 104 1.84 -4.94 -11.85
CA LEU A 104 3.21 -4.46 -11.74
C LEU A 104 4.23 -5.60 -11.74
N LEU A 105 3.99 -6.67 -10.98
CA LEU A 105 4.84 -7.87 -10.98
C LEU A 105 4.95 -8.46 -12.38
N ARG A 106 3.84 -8.61 -13.10
CA ARG A 106 3.82 -9.19 -14.45
C ARG A 106 4.51 -8.32 -15.50
N ARG A 107 4.65 -7.03 -15.25
CA ARG A 107 5.38 -6.09 -16.11
C ARG A 107 6.87 -5.99 -15.78
N SER A 108 7.33 -6.57 -14.68
CA SER A 108 8.73 -6.53 -14.35
C SER A 108 9.55 -7.34 -15.35
N LYS A 109 10.77 -6.86 -15.64
CA LYS A 109 11.68 -7.55 -16.57
C LYS A 109 11.97 -8.98 -16.12
N ILE A 110 12.11 -9.18 -14.81
CA ILE A 110 12.39 -10.48 -14.21
C ILE A 110 11.25 -11.47 -14.48
N TYR A 111 10.00 -11.04 -14.31
CA TYR A 111 8.85 -11.89 -14.58
C TYR A 111 8.67 -12.16 -16.08
N CYS A 112 8.83 -11.13 -16.92
CA CYS A 112 8.71 -11.29 -18.37
C CYS A 112 9.78 -12.25 -18.94
N GLN A 113 11.02 -12.19 -18.43
CA GLN A 113 12.14 -13.02 -18.90
C GLN A 113 12.21 -14.39 -18.20
N ALA A 114 11.39 -14.61 -17.17
CA ALA A 114 11.36 -15.86 -16.43
C ALA A 114 10.76 -17.02 -17.25
N ASP A 115 11.30 -18.22 -17.03
CA ASP A 115 10.70 -19.49 -17.46
C ASP A 115 9.34 -19.73 -16.77
N PRO A 116 8.51 -20.68 -17.25
CA PRO A 116 7.20 -20.95 -16.66
C PRO A 116 7.24 -21.28 -15.16
N VAL A 117 8.25 -22.04 -14.71
CA VAL A 117 8.40 -22.45 -13.31
C VAL A 117 8.64 -21.23 -12.40
N ARG A 118 9.53 -20.32 -12.80
CA ARG A 118 9.79 -19.07 -12.09
C ARG A 118 8.58 -18.15 -12.09
N ARG A 119 7.81 -18.11 -13.17
CA ARG A 119 6.54 -17.34 -13.20
C ARG A 119 5.52 -17.91 -12.22
N TRP A 120 5.43 -19.23 -12.11
CA TRP A 120 4.59 -19.90 -11.09
C TRP A 120 5.06 -19.61 -9.67
N PHE A 121 6.37 -19.70 -9.41
CA PHE A 121 6.96 -19.32 -8.13
C PHE A 121 6.61 -17.87 -7.77
N ALA A 122 6.76 -16.95 -8.72
CA ALA A 122 6.47 -15.54 -8.50
C ALA A 122 4.99 -15.30 -8.20
N ALA A 123 4.11 -15.96 -8.94
CA ALA A 123 2.68 -15.82 -8.79
C ALA A 123 2.18 -16.41 -7.46
N ALA A 124 2.67 -17.61 -7.10
CA ALA A 124 2.40 -18.22 -5.80
C ALA A 124 2.95 -17.36 -4.64
N GLY A 125 4.17 -16.84 -4.78
CA GLY A 125 4.77 -15.92 -3.81
C GLY A 125 3.92 -14.66 -3.59
N LEU A 126 3.31 -14.11 -4.65
CA LEU A 126 2.41 -12.97 -4.52
C LEU A 126 1.13 -13.32 -3.78
N VAL A 127 0.51 -14.46 -4.09
CA VAL A 127 -0.69 -14.94 -3.37
C VAL A 127 -0.38 -15.12 -1.89
N VAL A 128 0.74 -15.78 -1.56
CA VAL A 128 1.17 -16.02 -0.18
C VAL A 128 1.45 -14.72 0.56
N LEU A 129 2.23 -13.80 -0.02
CA LEU A 129 2.52 -12.50 0.62
C LEU A 129 1.26 -11.65 0.79
N THR A 130 0.34 -11.67 -0.18
CA THR A 130 -0.93 -10.97 -0.08
C THR A 130 -1.76 -11.53 1.07
N GLN A 131 -1.95 -12.84 1.12
CA GLN A 131 -2.66 -13.51 2.21
C GLN A 131 -2.01 -13.22 3.57
N PHE A 132 -0.67 -13.26 3.62
CA PHE A 132 0.11 -12.98 4.81
C PHE A 132 -0.14 -11.55 5.32
N TYR A 133 -0.01 -10.53 4.48
CA TYR A 133 -0.25 -9.15 4.89
C TYR A 133 -1.73 -8.85 5.16
N PHE A 134 -2.66 -9.54 4.52
CA PHE A 134 -4.09 -9.44 4.84
C PHE A 134 -4.42 -10.06 6.18
N ALA A 135 -3.81 -11.20 6.53
CA ALA A 135 -3.95 -11.79 7.87
C ALA A 135 -3.52 -10.82 8.98
N TRP A 136 -2.58 -9.91 8.70
CA TRP A 136 -2.20 -8.83 9.62
C TRP A 136 -3.36 -7.90 9.98
N MET A 137 -4.27 -7.63 9.03
CA MET A 137 -5.40 -6.73 9.25
C MET A 137 -6.43 -7.30 10.21
N VAL A 138 -6.58 -8.64 10.29
CA VAL A 138 -7.57 -9.30 11.17
C VAL A 138 -7.41 -8.87 12.62
N TRP A 139 -6.17 -8.61 13.05
CA TRP A 139 -5.83 -8.25 14.43
C TRP A 139 -6.08 -6.77 14.73
N TYR A 140 -5.99 -5.93 13.70
CA TYR A 140 -5.94 -4.47 13.85
C TYR A 140 -6.60 -3.83 12.63
N GLN A 141 -7.93 -3.88 12.57
CA GLN A 141 -8.67 -3.28 11.48
C GLN A 141 -8.89 -1.78 11.70
N ARG A 142 -8.73 -0.98 10.63
CA ARG A 142 -9.31 0.36 10.54
C ARG A 142 -9.86 0.64 9.13
N PRO A 143 -10.94 1.44 9.02
CA PRO A 143 -11.55 1.88 7.75
C PRO A 143 -10.58 2.40 6.69
N GLU A 144 -9.53 3.09 7.10
CA GLU A 144 -8.60 3.69 6.16
C GLU A 144 -7.59 2.70 5.54
N THR A 145 -7.41 1.51 6.12
CA THR A 145 -6.23 0.67 5.87
C THR A 145 -6.11 0.19 4.43
N LEU A 146 -7.16 -0.44 3.87
CA LEU A 146 -7.14 -0.94 2.49
C LEU A 146 -7.21 0.20 1.47
N THR A 147 -7.92 1.28 1.79
CA THR A 147 -7.91 2.50 0.96
C THR A 147 -6.50 3.07 0.82
N ASN A 148 -5.72 3.09 1.91
CA ASN A 148 -4.31 3.49 1.84
C ASN A 148 -3.49 2.54 0.96
N ALA A 149 -3.65 1.23 1.12
CA ALA A 149 -2.96 0.26 0.28
C ALA A 149 -3.28 0.47 -1.21
N ALA A 150 -4.54 0.75 -1.55
CA ALA A 150 -4.95 1.03 -2.93
C ALA A 150 -4.28 2.28 -3.48
N THR A 151 -4.28 3.37 -2.71
CA THR A 151 -3.63 4.62 -3.15
C THR A 151 -2.12 4.48 -3.30
N VAL A 152 -1.43 3.77 -2.41
CA VAL A 152 0.03 3.54 -2.52
C VAL A 152 0.33 2.66 -3.74
N ALA A 153 -0.45 1.61 -3.98
CA ALA A 153 -0.32 0.77 -5.17
C ALA A 153 -0.57 1.55 -6.47
N LEU A 154 -1.60 2.42 -6.50
CA LEU A 154 -1.88 3.28 -7.64
C LEU A 154 -0.80 4.36 -7.84
N MET A 155 -0.27 4.94 -6.77
CA MET A 155 0.85 5.88 -6.87
C MET A 155 2.09 5.16 -7.42
N LEU A 156 2.39 3.94 -6.96
CA LEU A 156 3.46 3.11 -7.50
C LEU A 156 3.24 2.78 -8.99
N LEU A 157 2.00 2.50 -9.38
CA LEU A 157 1.63 2.31 -10.78
C LEU A 157 1.93 3.56 -11.61
N LEU A 158 1.51 4.73 -11.14
CA LEU A 158 1.76 6.01 -11.80
C LEU A 158 3.25 6.36 -11.87
N LEU A 159 4.05 5.96 -10.88
CA LEU A 159 5.51 6.13 -10.90
C LEU A 159 6.20 5.21 -11.91
N THR A 160 5.64 4.01 -12.12
CA THR A 160 6.28 2.95 -12.89
C THR A 160 5.84 2.93 -14.35
N VAL A 161 4.56 3.17 -14.61
CA VAL A 161 3.95 2.97 -15.93
C VAL A 161 3.50 4.31 -16.51
N ARG A 162 4.06 4.65 -17.68
CA ARG A 162 3.61 5.82 -18.44
C ARG A 162 2.33 5.50 -19.22
N PRO A 163 1.33 6.40 -19.21
CA PRO A 163 0.14 6.22 -20.03
C PRO A 163 0.50 6.26 -21.53
N PRO A 164 -0.24 5.55 -22.40
CA PRO A 164 0.03 5.48 -23.84
C PRO A 164 -0.46 6.74 -24.55
N LEU A 165 0.08 7.90 -24.16
CA LEU A 165 -0.30 9.23 -24.66
C LEU A 165 0.96 9.99 -25.13
N PRO A 166 0.81 11.06 -25.93
CA PRO A 166 1.91 11.95 -26.26
C PRO A 166 2.62 12.44 -25.00
N LYS A 167 3.96 12.60 -25.07
CA LYS A 167 4.82 12.82 -23.88
C LYS A 167 4.30 13.88 -22.92
N THR A 168 3.93 15.05 -23.43
CA THR A 168 3.44 16.16 -22.60
C THR A 168 2.10 15.84 -21.94
N SER A 169 1.14 15.30 -22.70
CA SER A 169 -0.17 14.90 -22.18
C SER A 169 -0.04 13.80 -21.13
N ALA A 170 0.84 12.82 -21.36
CA ALA A 170 1.17 11.78 -20.40
C ALA A 170 1.69 12.36 -19.08
N TRP A 171 2.59 13.35 -19.13
CA TRP A 171 3.12 13.99 -17.92
C TRP A 171 2.05 14.75 -17.14
N VAL A 172 1.24 15.53 -17.84
CA VAL A 172 0.15 16.30 -17.21
C VAL A 172 -0.84 15.37 -16.53
N ILE A 173 -1.29 14.32 -17.22
CA ILE A 173 -2.26 13.37 -16.67
C ILE A 173 -1.67 12.60 -15.49
N THR A 174 -0.45 12.08 -15.61
CA THR A 174 0.22 11.39 -14.49
C THR A 174 0.38 12.33 -13.29
N GLY A 175 0.82 13.57 -13.50
CA GLY A 175 0.94 14.57 -12.45
C GLY A 175 -0.40 14.87 -11.76
N LEU A 176 -1.46 15.14 -12.53
CA LEU A 176 -2.80 15.39 -12.01
C LEU A 176 -3.37 14.19 -11.24
N CYS A 177 -3.18 12.97 -11.75
CA CYS A 177 -3.60 11.76 -11.05
C CYS A 177 -2.85 11.58 -9.71
N MET A 178 -1.54 11.85 -9.68
CA MET A 178 -0.76 11.80 -8.43
C MET A 178 -1.24 12.84 -7.42
N LEU A 179 -1.52 14.08 -7.85
CA LEU A 179 -2.07 15.12 -6.98
C LEU A 179 -3.48 14.76 -6.48
N GLY A 180 -4.32 14.18 -7.33
CA GLY A 180 -5.65 13.69 -6.93
C GLY A 180 -5.56 12.59 -5.88
N LEU A 181 -4.64 11.63 -6.04
CA LEU A 181 -4.39 10.61 -5.01
C LEU A 181 -3.82 11.21 -3.72
N ALA A 182 -3.00 12.26 -3.81
CA ALA A 182 -2.49 12.97 -2.63
C ALA A 182 -3.60 13.71 -1.87
N VAL A 183 -4.58 14.28 -2.58
CA VAL A 183 -5.78 14.89 -1.97
C VAL A 183 -6.61 13.83 -1.27
N ILE A 184 -6.89 12.69 -1.91
CA ILE A 184 -7.59 11.56 -1.29
C ILE A 184 -6.86 11.12 -0.02
N GLN A 185 -5.54 10.91 -0.13
CA GLN A 185 -4.70 10.58 1.00
C GLN A 185 -4.70 11.66 2.09
N GLY A 186 -4.80 12.95 1.73
CA GLY A 186 -4.95 14.04 2.69
C GLY A 186 -6.15 13.87 3.63
N PHE A 187 -7.27 13.34 3.13
CA PHE A 187 -8.47 13.05 3.92
C PHE A 187 -8.45 11.68 4.61
N VAL A 188 -7.66 10.74 4.09
CA VAL A 188 -7.57 9.37 4.62
C VAL A 188 -6.42 9.27 5.63
N ARG A 189 -5.18 9.50 5.19
CA ARG A 189 -3.94 9.52 5.96
C ARG A 189 -2.85 10.37 5.30
N ALA A 190 -2.77 11.63 5.67
CA ALA A 190 -1.78 12.53 5.08
C ALA A 190 -0.33 12.18 5.40
N ASP A 191 -0.07 11.49 6.50
CA ASP A 191 1.26 10.99 6.87
C ASP A 191 1.80 9.96 5.87
N VAL A 192 0.91 9.14 5.29
CA VAL A 192 1.26 8.19 4.21
C VAL A 192 1.63 8.94 2.94
N ALA A 193 0.82 9.91 2.50
CA ALA A 193 1.15 10.76 1.35
C ALA A 193 2.45 11.53 1.57
N PHE A 194 2.63 12.12 2.76
CA PHE A 194 3.84 12.85 3.10
C PHE A 194 5.07 11.96 2.96
N ALA A 195 5.09 10.80 3.62
CA ALA A 195 6.25 9.92 3.58
C ALA A 195 6.53 9.36 2.17
N PHE A 196 5.49 9.00 1.42
CA PHE A 196 5.64 8.53 0.04
C PHE A 196 6.26 9.61 -0.86
N HIS A 197 5.74 10.84 -0.82
CA HIS A 197 6.24 11.94 -1.65
C HIS A 197 7.59 12.49 -1.20
N ILE A 198 7.90 12.47 0.10
CA ILE A 198 9.26 12.73 0.60
C ILE A 198 10.23 11.67 0.07
N GLY A 199 9.85 10.39 0.08
CA GLY A 199 10.63 9.31 -0.51
C GLY A 199 10.97 9.56 -1.99
N ILE A 200 9.97 9.98 -2.77
CA ILE A 200 10.18 10.39 -4.17
C ILE A 200 11.13 11.59 -4.27
N LEU A 201 10.96 12.61 -3.43
CA LEU A 201 11.82 13.81 -3.45
C LEU A 201 13.27 13.47 -3.17
N LEU A 202 13.54 12.69 -2.13
CA LEU A 202 14.88 12.22 -1.78
C LEU A 202 15.54 11.50 -2.96
N VAL A 203 14.78 10.66 -3.66
CA VAL A 203 15.27 9.95 -4.84
C VAL A 203 15.48 10.89 -6.02
N CYS A 204 14.61 11.89 -6.24
CA CYS A 204 14.77 12.90 -7.27
C CYS A 204 16.03 13.77 -7.08
N LEU A 205 16.51 13.93 -5.84
CA LEU A 205 17.75 14.66 -5.52
C LEU A 205 19.02 13.85 -5.82
N THR A 206 18.92 12.54 -6.05
CA THR A 206 20.06 11.65 -6.31
C THR A 206 20.03 11.09 -7.73
N ARG A 207 21.11 10.41 -8.15
CA ARG A 207 21.13 9.66 -9.43
C ARG A 207 20.14 8.48 -9.43
N ALA A 208 19.66 8.04 -8.27
CA ALA A 208 18.65 7.00 -8.18
C ALA A 208 17.30 7.42 -8.78
N GLY A 209 17.05 8.71 -9.06
CA GLY A 209 15.82 9.19 -9.70
C GLY A 209 15.68 8.86 -11.19
N GLU A 210 16.64 8.18 -11.80
CA GLU A 210 16.52 7.68 -13.17
C GLU A 210 15.46 6.58 -13.28
N GLY A 211 14.60 6.65 -14.30
CA GLY A 211 13.58 5.63 -14.57
C GLY A 211 12.18 5.93 -14.03
N LEU A 212 11.94 7.12 -13.46
CA LEU A 212 10.60 7.57 -13.07
C LEU A 212 9.71 7.85 -14.30
N SER A 213 8.40 7.74 -14.12
CA SER A 213 7.41 8.02 -15.19
C SER A 213 7.46 9.49 -15.64
N LEU A 214 7.69 10.41 -14.71
CA LEU A 214 7.90 11.83 -14.98
C LEU A 214 9.39 12.19 -15.02
N PRO A 215 9.78 13.26 -15.73
CA PRO A 215 11.12 13.85 -15.58
C PRO A 215 11.38 14.23 -14.12
N ARG A 216 12.61 14.04 -13.63
CA ARG A 216 12.98 14.25 -12.22
C ARG A 216 12.52 15.60 -11.65
N ALA A 217 12.71 16.68 -12.41
CA ALA A 217 12.29 18.02 -11.99
C ALA A 217 10.75 18.12 -11.86
N VAL A 218 10.01 17.62 -12.86
CA VAL A 218 8.54 17.60 -12.83
C VAL A 218 8.03 16.72 -11.69
N GLN A 219 8.64 15.55 -11.49
CA GLN A 219 8.29 14.65 -10.40
C GLN A 219 8.53 15.29 -9.03
N ALA A 220 9.64 16.03 -8.87
CA ALA A 220 9.92 16.76 -7.64
C ALA A 220 8.86 17.84 -7.38
N VAL A 221 8.52 18.65 -8.39
CA VAL A 221 7.45 19.66 -8.26
C VAL A 221 6.12 19.02 -7.89
N VAL A 222 5.72 17.94 -8.57
CA VAL A 222 4.48 17.20 -8.26
C VAL A 222 4.50 16.68 -6.82
N SER A 223 5.63 16.15 -6.35
CA SER A 223 5.74 15.65 -4.97
C SER A 223 5.71 16.76 -3.93
N VAL A 224 6.32 17.92 -4.18
CA VAL A 224 6.18 19.09 -3.28
C VAL A 224 4.72 19.53 -3.22
N MET A 225 4.05 19.66 -4.37
CA MET A 225 2.64 20.04 -4.43
C MET A 225 1.75 19.02 -3.72
N ALA A 226 2.00 17.72 -3.89
CA ALA A 226 1.27 16.66 -3.21
C ALA A 226 1.41 16.75 -1.67
N ILE A 227 2.63 17.02 -1.17
CA ILE A 227 2.88 17.24 0.26
C ILE A 227 2.11 18.46 0.76
N LEU A 228 2.16 19.57 0.03
CA LEU A 228 1.44 20.79 0.39
C LEU A 228 -0.08 20.59 0.39
N LEU A 229 -0.62 19.83 -0.56
CA LEU A 229 -2.05 19.49 -0.59
C LEU A 229 -2.45 18.60 0.59
N ALA A 230 -1.72 17.52 0.84
CA ALA A 230 -2.02 16.61 1.94
C ALA A 230 -1.88 17.31 3.31
N GLY A 231 -0.80 18.09 3.49
CA GLY A 231 -0.57 18.89 4.69
C GLY A 231 -1.58 20.02 4.86
N GLY A 232 -1.96 20.69 3.77
CA GLY A 232 -2.99 21.73 3.77
C GLY A 232 -4.36 21.20 4.15
N ILE A 233 -4.74 20.00 3.68
CA ILE A 233 -5.97 19.32 4.08
C ILE A 233 -5.94 19.01 5.59
N GLN A 234 -4.85 18.45 6.11
CA GLN A 234 -4.74 18.20 7.55
C GLN A 234 -4.80 19.49 8.36
N TYR A 235 -4.09 20.53 7.93
CA TYR A 235 -4.14 21.83 8.58
C TYR A 235 -5.56 22.39 8.60
N TYR A 236 -6.29 22.32 7.48
CA TYR A 236 -7.69 22.71 7.39
C TYR A 236 -8.58 21.92 8.35
N LEU A 237 -8.41 20.58 8.40
CA LEU A 237 -9.17 19.73 9.31
C LEU A 237 -8.90 20.09 10.78
N MET A 238 -7.64 20.30 11.14
CA MET A 238 -7.20 20.58 12.51
C MET A 238 -7.52 21.99 13.00
N LYS A 239 -7.48 23.00 12.12
CA LYS A 239 -7.59 24.42 12.52
C LYS A 239 -8.91 25.06 12.18
N ILE A 240 -9.61 24.56 11.16
CA ILE A 240 -10.83 25.20 10.65
C ILE A 240 -12.03 24.27 10.85
N LYS A 241 -11.97 23.02 10.39
CA LYS A 241 -13.14 22.14 10.38
C LYS A 241 -13.45 21.49 11.74
N TYR A 242 -12.42 20.99 12.44
CA TYR A 242 -12.55 20.29 13.72
C TYR A 242 -11.55 20.81 14.76
N PRO A 243 -11.56 22.12 15.10
CA PRO A 243 -10.58 22.72 16.00
C PRO A 243 -10.67 22.19 17.44
N HIS A 244 -11.80 21.59 17.83
CA HIS A 244 -12.04 21.02 19.15
C HIS A 244 -11.51 19.59 19.31
N ALA A 245 -11.11 18.91 18.22
CA ALA A 245 -10.61 17.54 18.29
C ALA A 245 -9.20 17.51 18.88
N THR A 246 -9.07 17.10 20.14
CA THR A 246 -7.78 17.01 20.83
C THR A 246 -7.23 15.59 20.83
N TYR A 247 -5.90 15.45 20.92
CA TYR A 247 -5.20 14.17 21.10
C TYR A 247 -5.23 13.67 22.55
N GLY A 248 -5.99 14.34 23.43
CA GLY A 248 -6.06 14.04 24.85
C GLY A 248 -4.67 14.06 25.51
N THR A 249 -4.40 13.06 26.35
CA THR A 249 -3.14 12.88 27.07
C THR A 249 -2.09 12.07 26.31
N THR A 250 -2.33 11.77 25.02
CA THR A 250 -1.39 10.95 24.23
C THR A 250 -0.07 11.69 24.07
N ALA A 251 1.02 11.11 24.59
CA ALA A 251 2.34 11.69 24.42
C ALA A 251 2.70 11.78 22.92
N PRO A 252 3.27 12.91 22.45
CA PRO A 252 3.57 13.11 21.03
C PRO A 252 4.73 12.27 20.53
N ILE A 253 5.61 11.81 21.42
CA ILE A 253 6.76 10.96 21.10
C ILE A 253 6.60 9.64 21.86
N GLN A 254 6.58 8.54 21.11
CA GLN A 254 6.31 7.18 21.62
C GLN A 254 7.49 6.23 21.42
N LEU A 255 8.66 6.73 20.97
CA LEU A 255 9.77 5.88 20.54
C LEU A 255 10.24 4.87 21.59
N ILE A 256 10.44 5.31 22.83
CA ILE A 256 10.93 4.43 23.91
C ILE A 256 9.88 3.37 24.23
N ASP A 257 8.61 3.79 24.37
CA ASP A 257 7.46 2.90 24.65
C ASP A 257 7.28 1.85 23.54
N ASN A 258 7.41 2.28 22.29
CA ASN A 258 7.33 1.40 21.12
C ASN A 258 8.42 0.34 21.11
N LEU A 259 9.65 0.69 21.50
CA LEU A 259 10.77 -0.25 21.54
C LEU A 259 10.66 -1.24 22.69
N THR A 260 10.06 -0.84 23.82
CA THR A 260 9.85 -1.73 24.98
C THR A 260 8.68 -2.69 24.80
N HIS A 261 7.71 -2.36 23.94
CA HIS A 261 6.48 -3.14 23.74
C HIS A 261 6.36 -3.81 22.36
N LEU A 262 7.49 -4.09 21.69
CA LEU A 262 7.48 -4.83 20.43
C LEU A 262 6.96 -6.26 20.61
N ASN A 263 5.85 -6.58 19.94
CA ASN A 263 5.25 -7.91 19.96
C ASN A 263 5.92 -8.83 18.90
N ILE A 264 6.01 -10.13 19.18
CA ILE A 264 6.49 -11.14 18.22
C ILE A 264 5.71 -11.13 16.89
N ALA A 265 4.40 -10.85 16.95
CA ALA A 265 3.57 -10.73 15.75
C ALA A 265 4.07 -9.60 14.85
N PHE A 266 4.47 -8.46 15.42
CA PHE A 266 5.04 -7.35 14.67
C PHE A 266 6.33 -7.75 13.94
N LEU A 267 7.26 -8.40 14.65
CA LEU A 267 8.53 -8.86 14.07
C LEU A 267 8.30 -9.84 12.91
N LEU A 268 7.31 -10.72 13.05
CA LEU A 268 6.95 -11.70 12.03
C LEU A 268 6.41 -11.03 10.76
N PHE A 269 5.48 -10.07 10.88
CA PHE A 269 4.92 -9.38 9.73
C PHE A 269 5.89 -8.40 9.05
N ILE A 270 6.83 -7.82 9.80
CA ILE A 270 7.90 -6.97 9.24
C ILE A 270 9.01 -7.80 8.58
N GLY A 271 9.13 -9.09 8.88
CA GLY A 271 10.19 -9.97 8.36
C GLY A 271 10.40 -9.88 6.84
N PRO A 272 9.37 -10.09 5.99
CA PRO A 272 9.54 -10.00 4.53
C PRO A 272 9.96 -8.60 4.07
N TYR A 273 9.46 -7.55 4.71
CA TYR A 273 9.87 -6.17 4.43
C TYR A 273 11.35 -5.95 4.77
N ALA A 274 11.76 -6.25 6.00
CA ALA A 274 13.12 -6.08 6.49
C ALA A 274 14.11 -6.88 5.64
N TRP A 275 13.76 -8.11 5.27
CA TRP A 275 14.54 -8.93 4.36
C TRP A 275 14.70 -8.28 2.99
N THR A 276 13.62 -7.77 2.40
CA THR A 276 13.65 -7.12 1.08
C THR A 276 14.57 -5.90 1.09
N VAL A 277 14.40 -5.02 2.08
CA VAL A 277 15.23 -3.82 2.24
C VAL A 277 16.69 -4.21 2.46
N ALA A 278 16.98 -5.17 3.35
CA ALA A 278 18.32 -5.62 3.63
C ALA A 278 19.01 -6.19 2.38
N ILE A 279 18.35 -7.05 1.61
CA ILE A 279 18.93 -7.64 0.39
C ILE A 279 19.15 -6.58 -0.69
N LEU A 280 18.21 -5.65 -0.86
CA LEU A 280 18.34 -4.58 -1.84
C LEU A 280 19.53 -3.67 -1.51
N LEU A 281 19.66 -3.27 -0.25
CA LEU A 281 20.72 -2.37 0.22
C LEU A 281 22.09 -3.05 0.35
N THR A 282 22.17 -4.37 0.50
CA THR A 282 23.45 -5.07 0.70
C THR A 282 23.94 -5.85 -0.52
N LYS A 283 23.03 -6.46 -1.28
CA LYS A 283 23.36 -7.40 -2.38
C LYS A 283 22.86 -6.97 -3.75
N GLN A 284 21.89 -6.06 -3.83
CA GLN A 284 21.29 -5.64 -5.11
C GLN A 284 21.24 -4.12 -5.27
N ARG A 285 22.28 -3.40 -4.81
CA ARG A 285 22.34 -1.93 -4.80
C ARG A 285 22.09 -1.29 -6.17
N GLU A 286 22.52 -1.94 -7.24
CA GLU A 286 22.32 -1.43 -8.61
C GLU A 286 20.84 -1.34 -9.02
N GLN A 287 19.98 -2.11 -8.36
CA GLN A 287 18.54 -2.16 -8.61
C GLN A 287 17.79 -1.09 -7.81
N PHE A 288 18.46 -0.40 -6.89
CA PHE A 288 17.93 0.69 -6.09
C PHE A 288 17.84 1.98 -6.93
N ARG A 289 16.95 1.99 -7.93
CA ARG A 289 16.72 3.13 -8.82
C ARG A 289 15.23 3.31 -9.15
N GLY A 290 14.86 4.48 -9.62
CA GLY A 290 13.55 4.87 -10.09
C GLY A 290 12.43 4.63 -9.06
N PRO A 291 11.31 4.01 -9.48
CA PRO A 291 10.16 3.77 -8.59
C PRO A 291 10.47 2.89 -7.37
N ILE A 292 11.39 1.92 -7.52
CA ILE A 292 11.78 1.02 -6.42
C ILE A 292 12.46 1.81 -5.30
N ALA A 293 13.43 2.65 -5.65
CA ALA A 293 14.11 3.50 -4.70
C ALA A 293 13.11 4.45 -4.00
N ALA A 294 12.19 5.04 -4.77
CA ALA A 294 11.19 5.97 -4.22
C ALA A 294 10.28 5.29 -3.19
N LEU A 295 9.77 4.10 -3.50
CA LEU A 295 8.93 3.32 -2.60
C LEU A 295 9.69 2.89 -1.34
N VAL A 296 10.93 2.40 -1.47
CA VAL A 296 11.74 1.99 -0.32
C VAL A 296 12.11 3.20 0.55
N CYS A 297 12.58 4.30 -0.02
CA CYS A 297 12.83 5.54 0.71
C CYS A 297 11.58 6.02 1.44
N GLY A 298 10.42 6.06 0.75
CA GLY A 298 9.17 6.46 1.36
C GLY A 298 8.75 5.53 2.51
N SER A 299 8.93 4.22 2.34
CA SER A 299 8.65 3.24 3.39
C SER A 299 9.56 3.42 4.61
N ILE A 300 10.86 3.71 4.42
CA ILE A 300 11.80 3.93 5.53
C ILE A 300 11.45 5.21 6.29
N VAL A 301 11.13 6.29 5.56
CA VAL A 301 10.67 7.55 6.16
C VAL A 301 9.41 7.31 6.97
N PHE A 302 8.44 6.60 6.40
CA PHE A 302 7.19 6.30 7.07
C PHE A 302 7.39 5.41 8.31
N PHE A 303 8.24 4.39 8.20
CA PHE A 303 8.59 3.51 9.32
C PHE A 303 9.23 4.30 10.46
N GLY A 304 10.16 5.21 10.16
CA GLY A 304 10.79 6.09 11.15
C GLY A 304 9.81 7.06 11.80
N MET A 305 8.94 7.70 11.00
CA MET A 305 7.87 8.55 11.52
C MET A 305 6.93 7.77 12.44
N TRP A 306 6.53 6.57 12.01
CA TRP A 306 5.63 5.73 12.78
C TRP A 306 6.26 5.27 14.10
N LEU A 307 7.50 4.80 14.10
CA LEU A 307 8.21 4.43 15.33
C LEU A 307 8.36 5.61 16.30
N THR A 308 8.46 6.84 15.79
CA THR A 308 8.70 8.03 16.61
C THR A 308 7.41 8.63 17.16
N PHE A 309 6.38 8.78 16.32
CA PHE A 309 5.16 9.55 16.62
C PHE A 309 3.89 8.71 16.71
N GLY A 310 3.90 7.48 16.19
CA GLY A 310 2.77 6.55 16.29
C GLY A 310 2.96 5.57 17.45
N ARG A 311 1.93 4.78 17.74
CA ARG A 311 2.04 3.68 18.71
C ARG A 311 2.41 2.41 17.96
N ALA A 312 3.33 1.62 18.51
CA ALA A 312 3.76 0.35 17.95
C ALA A 312 2.56 -0.59 17.83
N GLU A 313 1.61 -0.54 18.76
CA GLU A 313 0.35 -1.29 18.71
C GLU A 313 -0.51 -0.96 17.49
N GLU A 314 -0.33 0.21 16.86
CA GLU A 314 -0.94 0.54 15.56
C GLU A 314 -0.13 -0.05 14.40
N VAL A 315 0.40 -1.25 14.60
CA VAL A 315 1.25 -2.00 13.67
C VAL A 315 0.76 -1.96 12.21
N ARG A 316 -0.57 -2.08 12.02
CA ARG A 316 -1.28 -2.02 10.74
C ARG A 316 -0.94 -0.79 9.88
N ILE A 317 -0.47 0.28 10.51
CA ILE A 317 -0.15 1.55 9.87
C ILE A 317 0.83 1.33 8.70
N PHE A 318 1.77 0.41 8.88
CA PHE A 318 2.83 0.13 7.90
C PHE A 318 2.41 -0.81 6.76
N MET A 319 1.30 -1.53 6.92
CA MET A 319 0.86 -2.55 5.95
C MET A 319 0.79 -2.04 4.50
N PRO A 320 0.24 -0.84 4.19
CA PRO A 320 0.19 -0.33 2.82
C PRO A 320 1.55 -0.32 2.10
N PHE A 321 2.62 0.05 2.81
CA PHE A 321 3.98 0.05 2.26
C PHE A 321 4.54 -1.38 2.15
N ALA A 322 4.37 -2.20 3.18
CA ALA A 322 4.84 -3.59 3.19
C ALA A 322 4.20 -4.43 2.07
N LEU A 323 2.88 -4.31 1.89
CA LEU A 323 2.14 -4.97 0.82
C LEU A 323 2.54 -4.42 -0.56
N SER A 324 2.72 -3.10 -0.71
CA SER A 324 3.17 -2.52 -1.98
C SER A 324 4.58 -2.95 -2.39
N LEU A 325 5.40 -3.40 -1.43
CA LEU A 325 6.72 -3.98 -1.68
C LEU A 325 6.67 -5.47 -2.04
N ALA A 326 5.52 -6.15 -1.94
CA ALA A 326 5.42 -7.58 -2.22
C ALA A 326 5.93 -7.98 -3.63
N PRO A 327 5.61 -7.25 -4.72
CA PRO A 327 6.21 -7.53 -6.03
C PRO A 327 7.75 -7.49 -5.99
N LEU A 328 8.32 -6.48 -5.33
CA LEU A 328 9.78 -6.35 -5.19
C LEU A 328 10.39 -7.46 -4.33
N THR A 329 9.72 -7.87 -3.26
CA THR A 329 10.13 -9.02 -2.44
C THR A 329 10.25 -10.28 -3.29
N ILE A 330 9.26 -10.54 -4.13
CA ILE A 330 9.23 -11.71 -5.02
C ILE A 330 10.33 -11.63 -6.07
N GLU A 331 10.47 -10.49 -6.72
CA GLU A 331 11.54 -10.23 -7.68
C GLU A 331 12.94 -10.47 -7.09
N THR A 332 13.13 -10.01 -5.85
CA THR A 332 14.37 -10.21 -5.09
C THR A 332 14.58 -11.70 -4.78
N ALA A 333 13.53 -12.42 -4.41
CA ALA A 333 13.56 -13.86 -4.13
C ALA A 333 13.85 -14.68 -5.39
N MET A 334 13.21 -14.37 -6.52
CA MET A 334 13.45 -15.02 -7.81
C MET A 334 14.93 -14.91 -8.20
N ARG A 335 15.51 -13.71 -8.10
CA ARG A 335 16.93 -13.49 -8.43
C ARG A 335 17.88 -14.28 -7.54
N ARG A 336 17.53 -14.43 -6.26
CA ARG A 336 18.40 -15.06 -5.27
C ARG A 336 18.32 -16.58 -5.31
N PHE A 337 17.11 -17.13 -5.42
CA PHE A 337 16.87 -18.57 -5.28
C PHE A 337 16.77 -19.29 -6.61
N LEU A 338 16.54 -18.57 -7.71
CA LEU A 338 16.40 -19.13 -9.05
C LEU A 338 17.39 -18.43 -10.00
N PRO A 339 18.72 -18.54 -9.76
CA PRO A 339 19.72 -17.94 -10.63
C PRO A 339 19.54 -18.44 -12.06
N HIS A 340 19.70 -17.56 -13.06
CA HIS A 340 19.73 -18.00 -14.45
C HIS A 340 20.87 -19.00 -14.59
N ASN A 341 20.56 -20.23 -15.01
CA ASN A 341 21.58 -21.06 -15.64
C ASN A 341 21.96 -20.28 -16.90
N GLN A 342 23.14 -19.65 -16.87
CA GLN A 342 23.71 -19.00 -18.04
C GLN A 342 24.09 -20.05 -19.07
#